data_AF-A0A535EU48-F1
#
_entry.id   AF-A0A535EU48-F1
#
_cell.length_a   1.000
_cell.length_b   1.000
_cell.length_c   1.000
_cell.angle_alpha   90.00
_cell.angle_beta   90.00
_cell.angle_gamma   90.00
#
_symmetry.space_group_name_H-M   'P 1'
#
loop_
_entity.id
_entity.type
_entity.pdbx_description
1 polymer ?
#
loop_
_entity_poly.entity_id
_entity_poly.type
_entity_poly.pdbx_seq_one_letter_code
_entity_poly.pdbx_strand_id
1 'polypeptide(L)'
;MERTAGGQAIVMGVILILIGTIYLAVEFIPRLRDIDVAHYGWPVFVIVPGLVLIGVAGAVPEASGLCVPGGIVVMAGLVLGIQNIFNLFATATYTWALVAPGGVGLGLWLQGLVNESPGLRITGAQTLGAGFIVFLFGALFFESITHVSGVSFPLLVRLLLPLLFIVVGITVVARRSLPTPAR
;
A
#
# COMPACT_ATOMS: atom_id res chain seq x y z
N MET A 1 -28.27 21.61 -11.31
CA MET A 1 -27.80 20.55 -10.39
C MET A 1 -27.19 19.39 -11.21
N GLU A 2 -26.24 19.66 -12.11
CA GLU A 2 -25.91 18.74 -13.23
C GLU A 2 -24.41 18.38 -13.38
N ARG A 3 -23.58 18.66 -12.37
CA ARG A 3 -22.12 18.45 -12.45
C ARG A 3 -21.63 17.07 -11.99
N THR A 4 -22.47 16.22 -11.41
CA THR A 4 -22.06 14.94 -10.80
C THR A 4 -22.18 13.73 -11.75
N ALA A 5 -23.11 13.74 -12.71
CA ALA A 5 -23.38 12.60 -13.58
C ALA A 5 -22.23 12.28 -14.54
N GLY A 6 -21.56 13.30 -15.09
CA GLY A 6 -20.45 13.13 -16.04
C GLY A 6 -19.21 12.49 -15.41
N GLY A 7 -18.83 12.93 -14.20
CA GLY A 7 -17.71 12.35 -13.47
C GLY A 7 -17.95 10.89 -13.08
N GLN A 8 -19.16 10.56 -12.64
CA GLN A 8 -19.55 9.19 -12.29
C GLN A 8 -19.55 8.26 -13.51
N ALA A 9 -20.02 8.74 -14.66
CA ALA A 9 -19.99 7.99 -15.92
C ALA A 9 -18.55 7.76 -16.43
N ILE A 10 -17.67 8.75 -16.28
CA ILE A 10 -16.24 8.63 -16.66
C ILE A 10 -15.53 7.64 -15.74
N VAL A 11 -15.72 7.73 -14.42
CA VAL A 11 -15.12 6.78 -13.46
C VAL A 11 -15.61 5.36 -13.72
N MET A 12 -16.92 5.18 -13.95
CA MET A 12 -17.50 3.89 -14.32
C MET A 12 -16.93 3.36 -15.64
N GLY A 13 -16.78 4.24 -16.65
CA GLY A 13 -16.19 3.90 -17.93
C GLY A 13 -14.73 3.47 -17.82
N VAL A 14 -13.92 4.18 -17.03
CA VAL A 14 -12.51 3.84 -16.78
C VAL A 14 -12.39 2.51 -16.05
N ILE A 15 -13.25 2.24 -15.07
CA ILE A 15 -13.31 0.95 -14.37
C ILE A 15 -13.66 -0.18 -15.35
N LEU A 16 -14.67 0.02 -16.21
CA LEU A 16 -15.05 -0.95 -17.23
C LEU A 16 -13.94 -1.19 -18.25
N ILE A 17 -13.22 -0.15 -18.67
CA ILE A 17 -12.07 -0.27 -19.59
C ILE A 17 -10.94 -1.05 -18.93
N LEU A 18 -10.62 -0.78 -17.66
CA LEU A 18 -9.60 -1.52 -16.91
C LEU A 18 -9.98 -3.00 -16.75
N ILE A 19 -11.22 -3.27 -16.32
CA ILE A 19 -11.73 -4.63 -16.16
C ILE A 19 -11.72 -5.37 -17.51
N GLY A 20 -12.20 -4.74 -18.57
CA GLY A 20 -12.22 -5.32 -19.91
C GLY A 20 -10.82 -5.60 -20.45
N THR A 21 -9.87 -4.68 -20.24
CA THR A 21 -8.48 -4.84 -20.67
C THR A 21 -7.79 -5.99 -19.93
N ILE A 22 -8.04 -6.12 -18.62
CA ILE A 22 -7.51 -7.22 -17.80
C ILE A 22 -8.12 -8.55 -18.27
N TYR A 23 -9.43 -8.61 -18.48
CA TYR A 23 -10.12 -9.82 -18.95
C TYR A 23 -9.59 -10.28 -20.31
N LEU A 24 -9.43 -9.33 -21.24
CA LEU A 24 -8.92 -9.58 -22.58
C LEU A 24 -7.45 -10.04 -22.54
N ALA A 25 -6.62 -9.44 -21.68
CA ALA A 25 -5.23 -9.90 -21.49
C ALA A 25 -5.13 -11.32 -20.94
N VAL A 26 -6.03 -11.71 -20.02
CA VAL A 26 -6.08 -13.06 -19.44
C VAL A 26 -6.57 -14.10 -20.43
N GLU A 27 -7.59 -13.77 -21.23
CA GLU A 27 -8.20 -14.72 -22.16
C GLU A 27 -7.37 -14.91 -23.45
N PHE A 28 -6.69 -13.86 -23.92
CA PHE A 28 -5.97 -13.87 -25.20
C PHE A 28 -4.50 -14.30 -25.11
N ILE A 29 -3.93 -14.42 -23.90
CA ILE A 29 -2.52 -14.82 -23.70
C ILE A 29 -2.47 -16.26 -23.18
N PRO A 30 -2.11 -17.26 -24.01
CA PRO A 30 -2.09 -18.68 -23.63
C PRO A 30 -1.15 -19.00 -22.45
N ARG A 31 -0.08 -18.20 -22.28
CA ARG A 31 0.87 -18.30 -21.15
C ARG A 31 0.24 -18.00 -19.79
N LEU A 32 -0.85 -17.25 -19.74
CA LEU A 32 -1.56 -16.92 -18.52
C LEU A 32 -2.56 -18.03 -18.13
N ARG A 33 -2.84 -18.99 -19.02
CA ARG A 33 -3.81 -20.07 -18.78
C ARG A 33 -3.30 -21.19 -17.88
N ASP A 34 -1.98 -21.38 -17.83
CA ASP A 34 -1.32 -22.35 -16.93
C ASP A 34 -1.06 -21.75 -15.53
N ILE A 35 -1.09 -20.42 -15.40
CA ILE A 35 -1.09 -19.74 -14.11
C ILE A 35 -2.53 -19.72 -13.64
N ASP A 36 -2.78 -20.13 -12.40
CA ASP A 36 -4.12 -20.08 -11.82
C ASP A 36 -4.49 -18.60 -11.55
N VAL A 37 -4.84 -17.87 -12.62
CA VAL A 37 -5.05 -16.41 -12.60
C VAL A 37 -6.20 -16.04 -11.66
N ALA A 38 -7.18 -16.92 -11.49
CA ALA A 38 -8.22 -16.75 -10.48
C ALA A 38 -7.61 -16.75 -9.06
N HIS A 39 -6.63 -17.63 -8.81
CA HIS A 39 -5.92 -17.70 -7.53
C HIS A 39 -4.93 -16.55 -7.33
N TYR A 40 -4.17 -16.12 -8.34
CA TYR A 40 -3.11 -15.10 -8.16
C TYR A 40 -3.51 -13.67 -8.54
N GLY A 41 -4.54 -13.50 -9.38
CA GLY A 41 -4.97 -12.22 -9.93
C GLY A 41 -5.96 -11.46 -9.04
N TRP A 42 -6.63 -12.12 -8.10
CA TRP A 42 -7.66 -11.47 -7.29
C TRP A 42 -7.21 -10.25 -6.46
N PRO A 43 -5.96 -10.13 -5.96
CA PRO A 43 -5.50 -8.95 -5.23
C PRO A 43 -5.51 -7.68 -6.11
N VAL A 44 -5.44 -7.82 -7.43
CA VAL A 44 -5.55 -6.70 -8.38
C VAL A 44 -6.93 -6.04 -8.27
N PHE A 45 -8.00 -6.79 -8.02
CA PHE A 45 -9.33 -6.22 -7.80
C PHE A 45 -9.42 -5.38 -6.53
N VAL A 46 -8.50 -5.55 -5.58
CA VAL A 46 -8.38 -4.68 -4.40
C VAL A 46 -7.52 -3.47 -4.71
N ILE A 47 -6.40 -3.64 -5.43
CA ILE A 47 -5.47 -2.55 -5.77
C ILE A 47 -6.14 -1.52 -6.70
N VAL A 48 -6.86 -1.98 -7.73
CA VAL A 48 -7.45 -1.11 -8.76
C VAL A 48 -8.38 -0.04 -8.17
N PRO A 49 -9.37 -0.36 -7.31
CA PRO A 49 -10.18 0.65 -6.62
C PRO A 49 -9.35 1.64 -5.81
N GLY A 50 -8.30 1.19 -5.13
CA GLY A 50 -7.40 2.06 -4.36
C GLY A 50 -6.65 3.05 -5.25
N LEU A 51 -6.15 2.60 -6.40
CA LEU A 51 -5.51 3.45 -7.40
C LEU A 51 -6.51 4.43 -8.02
N VAL A 52 -7.75 4.02 -8.26
CA VAL A 52 -8.83 4.91 -8.73
C VAL A 52 -9.09 6.02 -7.71
N LEU A 53 -9.17 5.70 -6.42
CA LEU A 53 -9.34 6.70 -5.35
C LEU A 53 -8.20 7.72 -5.34
N ILE A 54 -6.95 7.26 -5.46
CA ILE A 54 -5.77 8.14 -5.54
C ILE A 54 -5.80 8.99 -6.82
N GLY A 55 -6.17 8.40 -7.96
CA GLY A 55 -6.27 9.10 -9.23
C GLY A 55 -7.33 10.20 -9.20
N VAL A 56 -8.50 9.92 -8.62
CA VAL A 56 -9.55 10.94 -8.41
C VAL A 56 -9.07 12.04 -7.48
N ALA A 57 -8.36 11.68 -6.40
CA ALA A 57 -7.81 12.65 -5.46
C ALA A 57 -6.79 13.59 -6.13
N GLY A 58 -5.98 13.09 -7.06
CA GLY A 58 -5.04 13.91 -7.83
C GLY A 58 -5.70 14.77 -8.92
N ALA A 59 -6.82 14.32 -9.48
CA ALA A 59 -7.56 15.06 -10.50
C ALA A 59 -8.48 16.15 -9.90
N VAL A 60 -8.96 15.96 -8.67
CA VAL A 60 -9.91 16.85 -7.99
C VAL A 60 -9.33 17.28 -6.64
N PRO A 61 -8.86 18.53 -6.48
CA PRO A 61 -8.25 19.01 -5.24
C PRO A 61 -9.15 18.89 -4.00
N GLU A 62 -10.46 19.10 -4.18
CA GLU A 62 -11.48 18.94 -3.13
C GLU A 62 -11.61 17.48 -2.65
N ALA A 63 -11.22 16.53 -3.49
CA ALA A 63 -11.23 15.10 -3.19
C ALA A 63 -9.88 14.59 -2.67
N SER A 64 -8.93 15.47 -2.35
CA SER A 64 -7.61 15.10 -1.81
C SER A 64 -7.70 14.26 -0.53
N GLY A 65 -8.82 14.31 0.20
CA GLY A 65 -9.16 13.39 1.30
C GLY A 65 -9.17 11.91 0.92
N LEU A 66 -9.42 11.58 -0.35
CA LEU A 66 -9.48 10.20 -0.85
C LEU A 66 -8.10 9.53 -0.98
N CYS A 67 -7.01 10.30 -0.92
CA CYS A 67 -5.66 9.72 -0.91
C CYS A 67 -5.44 8.77 0.27
N VAL A 68 -6.02 9.05 1.43
CA VAL A 68 -5.90 8.22 2.64
C VAL A 68 -6.58 6.85 2.46
N PRO A 69 -7.89 6.76 2.20
CA PRO A 69 -8.54 5.48 1.96
C PRO A 69 -7.95 4.78 0.72
N GLY A 70 -7.59 5.52 -0.33
CA GLY A 70 -6.91 4.95 -1.51
C GLY A 70 -5.57 4.31 -1.17
N GLY A 71 -4.75 4.96 -0.34
CA GLY A 71 -3.47 4.44 0.14
C GLY A 71 -3.61 3.18 1.00
N ILE A 72 -4.61 3.12 1.87
CA ILE A 72 -4.93 1.92 2.66
C ILE A 72 -5.32 0.76 1.75
N VAL A 73 -6.20 1.00 0.78
CA VAL A 73 -6.69 -0.04 -0.14
C VAL A 73 -5.56 -0.57 -1.04
N VAL A 74 -4.70 0.31 -1.56
CA VAL A 74 -3.52 -0.11 -2.34
C VAL A 74 -2.57 -0.93 -1.46
N MET A 75 -2.25 -0.48 -0.25
CA MET A 75 -1.38 -1.22 0.66
C MET A 75 -1.96 -2.58 1.06
N ALA A 76 -3.27 -2.65 1.31
CA ALA A 76 -3.97 -3.91 1.57
C ALA A 76 -3.85 -4.86 0.38
N GLY A 77 -4.11 -4.38 -0.84
CA GLY A 77 -4.02 -5.20 -2.05
C GLY A 77 -2.60 -5.70 -2.33
N LEU A 78 -1.57 -4.88 -2.09
CA LEU A 78 -0.17 -5.28 -2.21
C LEU A 78 0.21 -6.37 -1.20
N VAL A 79 -0.18 -6.18 0.07
CA VAL A 79 0.03 -7.17 1.13
C VAL A 79 -0.64 -8.49 0.79
N LEU A 80 -1.90 -8.45 0.38
CA LEU A 80 -2.66 -9.63 -0.02
C LEU A 80 -2.02 -10.32 -1.23
N GLY A 81 -1.52 -9.55 -2.21
CA GLY A 81 -0.75 -10.06 -3.34
C GLY A 81 0.44 -10.90 -2.92
N ILE A 82 1.27 -10.36 -2.03
CA ILE A 82 2.44 -11.06 -1.51
C ILE A 82 2.02 -12.30 -0.71
N GLN A 83 1.04 -12.17 0.19
CA GLN A 83 0.57 -13.28 1.01
C GLN A 83 0.00 -14.42 0.16
N ASN A 84 -0.71 -14.10 -0.91
CA ASN A 84 -1.29 -15.08 -1.80
C ASN A 84 -0.23 -15.81 -2.64
N ILE A 85 0.79 -15.09 -3.13
CA ILE A 85 1.90 -15.71 -3.89
C ILE A 85 2.71 -16.68 -3.02
N PHE A 86 3.02 -16.28 -1.78
CA PHE A 86 3.89 -17.03 -0.90
C PHE A 86 3.13 -17.91 0.12
N ASN A 87 1.80 -17.96 0.06
CA ASN A 87 0.94 -18.62 1.05
C ASN A 87 1.21 -18.16 2.51
N LEU A 88 1.51 -16.89 2.70
CA LEU A 88 1.92 -16.28 3.97
C LEU A 88 0.76 -15.65 4.74
N PHE A 89 -0.44 -16.23 4.69
CA PHE A 89 -1.63 -15.65 5.35
C PHE A 89 -1.47 -15.52 6.88
N ALA A 90 -0.63 -16.35 7.49
CA ALA A 90 -0.33 -16.28 8.91
C ALA A 90 0.39 -14.96 9.31
N THR A 91 1.07 -14.32 8.36
CA THR A 91 1.75 -13.03 8.55
C THR A 91 0.79 -11.86 8.72
N ALA A 92 -0.52 -12.05 8.52
CA ALA A 92 -1.55 -11.04 8.74
C ALA A 92 -1.53 -10.47 10.17
N THR A 93 -1.10 -11.27 11.15
CA THR A 93 -0.95 -10.90 12.58
C THR A 93 -0.04 -9.69 12.82
N TYR A 94 0.94 -9.45 11.94
CA TYR A 94 1.83 -8.28 12.02
C TYR A 94 1.75 -7.39 10.79
N THR A 95 1.33 -7.91 9.63
CA THR A 95 1.27 -7.16 8.36
C THR A 95 0.16 -6.10 8.32
N TRP A 96 -0.85 -6.19 9.20
CA TRP A 96 -1.86 -5.13 9.34
C TRP A 96 -1.25 -3.75 9.67
N ALA A 97 -0.07 -3.71 10.29
CA ALA A 97 0.65 -2.45 10.56
C ALA A 97 1.17 -1.77 9.28
N LEU A 98 1.45 -2.54 8.21
CA LEU A 98 1.72 -1.95 6.90
C LEU A 98 0.45 -1.42 6.24
N VAL A 99 -0.70 -2.05 6.48
CA VAL A 99 -1.96 -1.66 5.85
C VAL A 99 -2.58 -0.43 6.53
N ALA A 100 -2.78 -0.48 7.85
CA ALA A 100 -3.44 0.59 8.58
C ALA A 100 -2.49 1.80 8.74
N PRO A 101 -1.44 1.76 9.59
CA PRO A 101 -0.55 2.91 9.70
C PRO A 101 0.30 3.14 8.44
N GLY A 102 0.81 2.10 7.77
CA GLY A 102 1.57 2.28 6.53
C GLY A 102 0.75 2.85 5.37
N GLY A 103 -0.46 2.34 5.15
CA GLY A 103 -1.39 2.84 4.12
C GLY A 103 -1.94 4.22 4.41
N VAL A 104 -2.22 4.55 5.67
CA VAL A 104 -2.56 5.93 6.07
C VAL A 104 -1.38 6.87 5.80
N GLY A 105 -0.16 6.46 6.15
CA GLY A 105 1.05 7.25 5.88
C GLY A 105 1.29 7.49 4.39
N LEU A 106 1.13 6.45 3.56
CA LEU A 106 1.19 6.55 2.10
C LEU A 106 0.14 7.54 1.57
N GLY A 107 -1.09 7.43 2.05
CA GLY A 107 -2.17 8.31 1.62
C GLY A 107 -1.98 9.76 2.05
N LEU A 108 -1.48 10.03 3.25
CA LEU A 108 -1.13 11.38 3.71
C LEU A 108 0.04 11.97 2.90
N TRP A 109 1.03 11.14 2.54
CA TRP A 109 2.14 11.57 1.70
C TRP A 109 1.67 11.95 0.29
N LEU A 110 0.84 11.11 -0.34
CA LEU A 110 0.21 11.39 -1.62
C LEU A 110 -0.71 12.63 -1.55
N GLN A 111 -1.47 12.79 -0.47
CA GLN A 111 -2.28 13.99 -0.26
C GLN A 111 -1.42 15.26 -0.17
N GLY A 112 -0.29 15.20 0.52
CA GLY A 112 0.66 16.31 0.56
C GLY A 112 1.31 16.60 -0.79
N LEU A 113 1.42 15.61 -1.69
CA LEU A 113 1.83 15.84 -3.08
C LEU A 113 0.78 16.64 -3.85
N VAL A 114 -0.47 16.19 -3.80
CA VAL A 114 -1.61 16.84 -4.47
C VAL A 114 -1.86 18.26 -3.97
N ASN A 115 -1.80 18.48 -2.66
CA ASN A 115 -2.10 19.77 -2.04
C ASN A 115 -0.85 20.67 -1.87
N GLU A 116 0.28 20.27 -2.46
CA GLU A 116 1.58 20.95 -2.32
C GLU A 116 1.97 21.29 -0.87
N SER A 117 1.47 20.52 0.09
CA SER A 117 1.64 20.78 1.52
C SER A 117 2.84 20.00 2.08
N PRO A 118 3.96 20.68 2.43
CA PRO A 118 5.13 20.01 2.96
C PRO A 118 4.85 19.33 4.31
N GLY A 119 3.96 19.91 5.12
CA GLY A 119 3.56 19.37 6.41
C GLY A 119 2.90 18.00 6.29
N LEU A 120 1.94 17.86 5.38
CA LEU A 120 1.27 16.58 5.11
C LEU A 120 2.22 15.51 4.59
N ARG A 121 3.20 15.89 3.75
CA ARG A 121 4.24 14.96 3.27
C ARG A 121 5.12 14.45 4.42
N ILE A 122 5.54 15.34 5.32
CA ILE A 122 6.37 14.96 6.48
C ILE A 122 5.57 14.07 7.42
N THR A 123 4.33 14.45 7.76
CA THR A 123 3.45 13.63 8.61
C THR A 123 3.19 12.26 7.96
N GLY A 124 2.91 12.21 6.67
CA GLY A 124 2.71 10.96 5.93
C GLY A 124 3.94 10.05 5.99
N ALA A 125 5.13 10.60 5.74
CA ALA A 125 6.39 9.85 5.84
C ALA A 125 6.67 9.36 7.28
N GLN A 126 6.36 10.17 8.29
CA GLN A 126 6.48 9.79 9.69
C GLN A 126 5.53 8.66 10.07
N THR A 127 4.27 8.74 9.62
CA THR A 127 3.25 7.70 9.88
C THR A 127 3.57 6.41 9.13
N LEU A 128 4.07 6.51 7.89
CA LEU A 128 4.54 5.35 7.12
C LEU A 128 5.72 4.68 7.83
N GLY A 129 6.70 5.46 8.27
CA GLY A 129 7.83 4.97 9.05
C GLY A 129 7.40 4.33 10.38
N ALA A 130 6.43 4.93 11.09
CA ALA A 130 5.89 4.35 12.32
C ALA A 130 5.18 3.02 12.05
N GLY A 131 4.35 2.93 11.00
CA GLY A 131 3.70 1.67 10.60
C GLY A 131 4.70 0.59 10.23
N PHE A 132 5.78 0.95 9.54
CA PHE A 132 6.87 0.04 9.23
C PHE A 132 7.61 -0.46 10.48
N ILE A 133 7.88 0.41 11.45
CA ILE A 133 8.51 0.03 12.73
C ILE A 133 7.61 -0.93 13.51
N VAL A 134 6.30 -0.65 13.59
CA VAL A 134 5.33 -1.52 14.25
C VAL A 134 5.23 -2.88 13.55
N PHE A 135 5.18 -2.88 12.22
CA PHE A 135 5.23 -4.10 11.42
C PHE A 135 6.46 -4.93 11.75
N LEU A 136 7.63 -4.30 11.81
CA LEU A 136 8.89 -5.00 11.98
C LEU A 136 9.06 -5.53 13.40
N PHE A 137 8.62 -4.76 14.40
CA PHE A 137 8.53 -5.24 15.78
C PHE A 137 7.58 -6.44 15.89
N GLY A 138 6.39 -6.35 15.26
CA GLY A 138 5.43 -7.45 15.21
C GLY A 138 6.01 -8.68 14.51
N ALA A 139 6.62 -8.51 13.34
CA ALA A 139 7.25 -9.59 12.59
C ALA A 139 8.33 -10.29 13.44
N LEU A 140 9.21 -9.54 14.08
CA LEU A 140 10.25 -10.10 14.95
C LEU A 140 9.66 -10.83 16.16
N PHE A 141 8.67 -10.23 16.83
CA PHE A 141 8.02 -10.82 18.00
C PHE A 141 7.29 -12.11 17.65
N PHE A 142 6.46 -12.09 16.60
CA PHE A 142 5.66 -13.23 16.18
C PHE A 142 6.52 -14.33 15.53
N GLU A 143 7.47 -14.00 14.64
CA GLU A 143 8.35 -15.03 14.05
C GLU A 143 9.25 -15.69 15.13
N SER A 144 9.77 -14.91 16.10
CA SER A 144 10.63 -15.43 17.17
C SER A 144 9.89 -16.36 18.13
N ILE A 145 8.65 -16.02 18.50
CA ILE A 145 7.89 -16.78 19.50
C ILE A 145 7.18 -17.98 18.88
N THR A 146 6.63 -17.83 17.67
CA THR A 146 5.61 -18.77 17.19
C THR A 146 6.06 -19.66 16.04
N HIS A 147 7.20 -19.41 15.37
CA HIS A 147 7.59 -20.14 14.15
C HIS A 147 6.40 -20.31 13.16
N VAL A 148 5.44 -19.38 13.19
CA VAL A 148 4.09 -19.56 12.63
C VAL A 148 4.09 -19.63 11.11
N SER A 149 5.14 -19.13 10.47
CA SER A 149 5.31 -19.25 9.02
C SER A 149 5.59 -20.68 8.57
N GLY A 150 6.10 -21.59 9.43
CA GLY A 150 6.41 -22.99 9.08
C GLY A 150 7.46 -23.19 7.97
N VAL A 151 7.84 -22.11 7.28
CA VAL A 151 8.87 -22.06 6.24
C VAL A 151 10.09 -21.41 6.87
N SER A 152 11.13 -22.20 7.10
CA SER A 152 12.41 -21.70 7.57
C SER A 152 12.96 -20.72 6.53
N PHE A 153 12.74 -19.42 6.71
CA PHE A 153 13.47 -18.39 5.97
C PHE A 153 14.56 -17.74 6.85
N PRO A 154 15.71 -18.43 7.08
CA PRO A 154 16.92 -17.79 7.59
C PRO A 154 17.30 -16.52 6.81
N LEU A 155 16.95 -16.45 5.52
CA LEU A 155 17.25 -15.32 4.65
C LEU A 155 16.38 -14.08 4.96
N LEU A 156 15.09 -14.28 5.27
CA LEU A 156 14.18 -13.16 5.53
C LEU A 156 14.54 -12.50 6.86
N VAL A 157 14.79 -13.26 7.93
CA VAL A 157 15.27 -12.70 9.22
C VAL A 157 16.63 -12.01 9.05
N ARG A 158 17.54 -12.59 8.28
CA ARG A 158 18.89 -12.05 8.02
C ARG A 158 18.90 -10.81 7.12
N LEU A 159 17.84 -10.58 6.35
CA LEU A 159 17.66 -9.39 5.50
C LEU A 159 16.77 -8.33 6.19
N LEU A 160 15.74 -8.75 6.91
CA LEU A 160 14.81 -7.88 7.65
C LEU A 160 15.52 -7.16 8.80
N LEU A 161 16.51 -7.80 9.44
CA LEU A 161 17.27 -7.20 10.54
C LEU A 161 18.17 -6.03 10.07
N PRO A 162 19.01 -6.15 9.03
CA PRO A 162 19.71 -5.00 8.48
C PRO A 162 18.76 -3.98 7.84
N LEU A 163 17.65 -4.40 7.23
CA LEU A 163 16.63 -3.47 6.71
C LEU A 163 15.97 -2.66 7.84
N LEU A 164 15.70 -3.28 9.01
CA LEU A 164 15.27 -2.59 10.24
C LEU A 164 16.26 -1.49 10.60
N PHE A 165 17.55 -1.82 10.69
CA PHE A 165 18.59 -0.85 11.06
C PHE A 165 18.71 0.28 10.04
N ILE A 166 18.57 -0.01 8.74
CA ILE A 166 18.60 1.00 7.69
C ILE A 166 17.37 1.91 7.78
N VAL A 167 16.16 1.37 7.91
CA VAL A 167 14.93 2.19 7.95
C VAL A 167 14.82 2.97 9.26
N VAL A 168 15.19 2.37 10.40
CA VAL A 168 15.32 3.07 11.69
C VAL A 168 16.38 4.17 11.60
N GLY A 169 17.53 3.89 10.99
CA GLY A 169 18.57 4.89 10.74
C GLY A 169 18.06 6.06 9.89
N ILE A 170 17.38 5.76 8.78
CA ILE A 170 16.79 6.77 7.88
C ILE A 170 15.73 7.59 8.61
N THR A 171 14.84 6.96 9.39
CA THR A 171 13.80 7.70 10.13
C THR A 171 14.39 8.56 11.25
N VAL A 172 15.43 8.12 11.94
CA VAL A 172 16.14 8.94 12.94
C VAL A 172 16.85 10.12 12.30
N VAL A 173 17.52 9.91 11.17
CA VAL A 173 18.19 10.98 10.42
C VAL A 173 17.16 11.98 9.87
N ALA A 174 16.10 11.49 9.24
CA ALA A 174 15.03 12.34 8.70
C ALA A 174 14.33 13.18 9.80
N ARG A 175 14.16 12.62 11.01
CA ARG A 175 13.63 13.36 12.17
C ARG A 175 14.57 14.45 12.66
N ARG A 176 15.89 14.26 12.56
CA ARG A 176 16.90 15.26 12.96
C ARG A 176 17.15 16.34 11.90
N SER A 177 16.86 16.06 10.63
CA SER A 177 17.09 17.00 9.52
C SER A 177 15.97 18.02 9.32
N LEU A 178 14.89 18.00 10.11
CA LEU A 178 13.85 19.03 10.04
C LEU A 178 14.34 20.28 10.79
N PRO A 179 14.67 21.39 10.09
CA PRO A 179 14.98 22.65 10.75
C PRO A 179 13.78 23.10 11.58
N THR A 180 14.02 23.38 12.86
CA THR A 180 13.09 24.06 13.75
C THR A 180 12.66 25.36 13.07
N PRO A 181 11.36 25.62 12.85
CA PRO A 181 10.92 26.96 12.46
C PRO A 181 11.36 27.91 13.57
N ALA A 182 12.27 28.82 13.23
CA ALA A 182 12.61 29.93 14.11
C ALA A 182 11.31 30.68 14.42
N ARG A 183 11.00 30.80 15.71
CA ARG A 183 9.91 31.63 16.21
C ARG A 183 10.14 33.09 15.85
#